data_AF-A0A8K2APM1-F1
#
_entry.id   AF-A0A8K2APM1-F1
#
_cell.length_a   1.000
_cell.length_b   1.000
_cell.length_c   1.000
_cell.angle_alpha   90.00
_cell.angle_beta   90.00
_cell.angle_gamma   90.00
#
_symmetry.space_group_name_H-M   'P 1'
#
loop_
_entity.id
_entity.type
_entity.pdbx_description
1 polymer ?
#
loop_
_entity_poly.entity_id
_entity_poly.type
_entity_poly.pdbx_seq_one_letter_code
_entity_poly.pdbx_strand_id
1 'polypeptide(L)'
;MLIKVILLTNMLLAIMLTTMKSPLKSNLTILFQSISLTMMINLINKTSWISFMIFILYIGGLMIIFLYISSIAFNEININSINKIFMLMLIIMMIYYFNPLMLMENFKFNNNYLFEDNFYLMNMFNMPNNLMIYFTLMILFIMLILIIWMLKLNKGPIRQKN
;
A
#
# COMPACT_ATOMS: atom_id res chain seq x y z
N MET A 1 -19.65 10.58 -1.68
CA MET A 1 -20.01 9.35 -2.41
C MET A 1 -18.77 8.63 -2.94
N LEU A 2 -17.92 9.29 -3.74
CA LEU A 2 -16.73 8.68 -4.34
C LEU A 2 -15.73 8.11 -3.30
N ILE A 3 -15.45 8.84 -2.20
CA ILE A 3 -14.61 8.33 -1.09
C ILE A 3 -15.19 7.05 -0.46
N LYS A 4 -16.52 6.94 -0.32
CA LYS A 4 -17.17 5.74 0.22
C LYS A 4 -16.97 4.54 -0.72
N VAL A 5 -17.13 4.75 -2.03
CA VAL A 5 -16.90 3.71 -3.05
C VAL A 5 -15.44 3.24 -2.98
N ILE A 6 -14.48 4.17 -2.92
CA ILE A 6 -13.06 3.82 -2.84
C ILE A 6 -12.74 3.04 -1.54
N LEU A 7 -13.30 3.45 -0.40
CA LEU A 7 -13.16 2.72 0.87
C LEU A 7 -13.66 1.28 0.77
N LEU A 8 -14.82 1.06 0.16
CA LEU A 8 -15.38 -0.27 -0.04
C LEU A 8 -14.52 -1.12 -0.98
N THR A 9 -14.01 -0.53 -2.05
CA THR A 9 -13.07 -1.24 -2.95
C THR A 9 -11.77 -1.63 -2.24
N ASN A 10 -11.25 -0.77 -1.35
CA ASN A 10 -10.06 -1.08 -0.56
C ASN A 10 -10.31 -2.21 0.44
N MET A 11 -11.46 -2.23 1.11
CA MET A 11 -11.84 -3.32 2.01
C MET A 11 -11.96 -4.64 1.25
N LEU A 12 -12.55 -4.61 0.05
CA LEU A 12 -12.65 -5.78 -0.82
C LEU A 12 -11.28 -6.34 -1.18
N LEU A 13 -10.38 -5.48 -1.68
CA LEU A 13 -9.02 -5.86 -2.06
C LEU A 13 -8.24 -6.42 -0.86
N ALA A 14 -8.40 -5.84 0.33
CA ALA A 14 -7.78 -6.32 1.56
C ALA A 14 -8.23 -7.74 1.92
N ILE A 15 -9.53 -8.05 1.80
CA ILE A 15 -10.02 -9.40 2.07
C ILE A 15 -9.53 -10.37 0.99
N MET A 16 -9.50 -9.95 -0.28
CA MET A 16 -8.94 -10.78 -1.36
C MET A 16 -7.51 -11.20 -1.06
N LEU A 17 -6.67 -10.28 -0.60
CA LEU A 17 -5.27 -10.56 -0.26
C LEU A 17 -5.11 -11.73 0.70
N THR A 18 -5.95 -11.80 1.75
CA THR A 18 -5.87 -12.87 2.76
C THR A 18 -6.20 -14.25 2.19
N THR A 19 -6.95 -14.32 1.08
CA THR A 19 -7.40 -15.58 0.48
C THR A 19 -6.53 -16.07 -0.68
N MET A 20 -5.63 -15.23 -1.19
CA MET A 20 -4.78 -15.56 -2.34
C MET A 20 -3.62 -16.46 -1.92
N LYS A 21 -3.45 -17.57 -2.63
CA LYS A 21 -2.34 -18.52 -2.41
C LYS A 21 -1.15 -18.27 -3.33
N SER A 22 -1.38 -17.81 -4.56
CA SER A 22 -0.29 -17.60 -5.49
C SER A 22 0.33 -16.21 -5.27
N PRO A 23 1.67 -16.15 -5.13
CA PRO A 23 2.36 -14.91 -4.77
C PRO A 23 2.30 -13.85 -5.88
N LEU A 24 2.15 -14.27 -7.14
CA LEU A 24 1.95 -13.36 -8.26
C LEU A 24 0.58 -12.66 -8.20
N LYS A 25 -0.49 -13.41 -7.88
CA LYS A 25 -1.84 -12.82 -7.73
C LYS A 25 -1.90 -11.89 -6.52
N SER A 26 -1.25 -12.25 -5.41
CA SER A 26 -1.19 -11.37 -4.25
C SER A 26 -0.50 -10.04 -4.59
N ASN A 27 0.65 -10.06 -5.29
CA ASN A 27 1.35 -8.83 -5.67
C ASN A 27 0.51 -7.93 -6.58
N LEU A 28 -0.20 -8.52 -7.55
CA LEU A 28 -1.13 -7.76 -8.41
C LEU A 28 -2.27 -7.13 -7.60
N THR A 29 -2.85 -7.86 -6.64
CA THR A 29 -3.88 -7.30 -5.76
C THR A 29 -3.36 -6.18 -4.87
N ILE A 30 -2.11 -6.24 -4.37
CA ILE A 30 -1.51 -5.14 -3.61
C ILE A 30 -1.33 -3.91 -4.50
N LEU A 31 -0.95 -4.09 -5.77
CA LEU A 31 -0.77 -2.99 -6.72
C LEU A 31 -2.09 -2.26 -7.01
N PHE A 32 -3.19 -3.00 -7.19
CA PHE A 32 -4.51 -2.38 -7.31
C PHE A 32 -4.94 -1.65 -6.03
N GLN A 33 -4.67 -2.26 -4.86
CA GLN A 33 -5.02 -1.66 -3.58
C GLN A 33 -4.23 -0.36 -3.31
N SER A 34 -2.95 -0.31 -3.70
CA SER A 34 -2.13 0.89 -3.51
C SER A 34 -2.59 2.05 -4.40
N ILE A 35 -3.01 1.78 -5.65
CA ILE A 35 -3.61 2.78 -6.53
C ILE A 35 -4.91 3.36 -5.92
N SER A 36 -5.81 2.51 -5.43
CA SER A 36 -7.06 2.99 -4.82
C SER A 36 -6.83 3.74 -3.51
N LEU A 37 -5.83 3.35 -2.72
CA LEU A 37 -5.41 4.08 -1.52
C LEU A 37 -4.83 5.47 -1.83
N THR A 38 -3.94 5.60 -2.82
CA THR A 38 -3.35 6.91 -3.16
C THR A 38 -4.39 7.86 -3.72
N MET A 39 -5.36 7.37 -4.49
CA MET A 39 -6.53 8.16 -4.91
C MET A 39 -7.37 8.63 -3.72
N MET A 40 -7.58 7.78 -2.70
CA MET A 40 -8.33 8.16 -1.49
C MET A 40 -7.61 9.26 -0.71
N ILE A 41 -6.29 9.13 -0.53
CA ILE A 41 -5.47 10.11 0.21
C ILE A 41 -5.46 11.46 -0.51
N ASN A 42 -5.39 11.46 -1.84
CA ASN A 42 -5.44 12.69 -2.64
C ASN A 42 -6.81 13.40 -2.56
N LEU A 43 -7.90 12.67 -2.27
CA LEU A 43 -9.23 13.26 -2.10
C LEU A 43 -9.44 13.84 -0.69
N ILE A 44 -8.73 13.32 0.31
CA ILE A 44 -8.82 13.79 1.70
C ILE A 44 -7.88 14.96 1.94
N ASN A 45 -6.67 14.89 1.40
CA ASN A 45 -5.65 15.90 1.62
C ASN A 45 -5.75 17.02 0.59
N LYS A 46 -5.42 18.23 1.00
CA LYS A 46 -5.32 19.40 0.10
C LYS A 46 -4.14 19.29 -0.86
N THR A 47 -3.03 18.72 -0.39
CA THR A 47 -1.84 18.50 -1.21
C THR A 47 -1.73 17.08 -1.73
N SER A 48 -1.40 16.98 -3.01
CA SER A 48 -1.13 15.71 -3.69
C SER A 48 0.25 15.12 -3.36
N TRP A 49 1.12 15.86 -2.67
CA TRP A 49 2.52 15.46 -2.44
C TRP A 49 2.63 14.17 -1.60
N ILE A 50 1.82 14.06 -0.54
CA ILE A 50 1.79 12.86 0.31
C ILE A 50 1.27 11.64 -0.48
N SER A 51 0.19 11.79 -1.25
CA SER A 51 -0.33 10.71 -2.09
C SER A 51 0.66 10.27 -3.16
N PHE A 52 1.44 11.21 -3.71
CA PHE A 52 2.45 10.91 -4.72
C PHE A 52 3.64 10.14 -4.15
N MET A 53 4.16 10.55 -2.98
CA MET A 53 5.25 9.83 -2.31
C MET A 53 4.87 8.39 -1.96
N ILE A 54 3.65 8.18 -1.44
CA ILE A 54 3.13 6.85 -1.13
C ILE A 54 3.04 6.00 -2.40
N PHE A 55 2.56 6.58 -3.52
CA PHE A 55 2.46 5.87 -4.79
C PHE A 55 3.81 5.35 -5.29
N ILE A 56 4.85 6.19 -5.27
CA ILE A 56 6.19 5.80 -5.72
C ILE A 56 6.78 4.71 -4.83
N LEU A 57 6.70 4.88 -3.51
CA LEU A 57 7.27 3.92 -2.56
C LEU A 57 6.66 2.52 -2.72
N TYR A 58 5.34 2.44 -2.86
CA TYR A 58 4.66 1.14 -3.04
C TYR A 58 4.98 0.50 -4.39
N ILE A 59 4.95 1.26 -5.50
CA ILE A 59 5.25 0.70 -6.83
C ILE A 59 6.70 0.25 -6.92
N GLY A 60 7.65 1.06 -6.44
CA GLY A 60 9.07 0.72 -6.45
C GLY A 60 9.36 -0.56 -5.66
N GLY A 61 8.81 -0.69 -4.46
CA GLY A 61 8.97 -1.89 -3.64
C GLY A 61 8.32 -3.13 -4.26
N LEU A 62 7.11 -3.00 -4.81
CA LEU A 62 6.38 -4.11 -5.42
C LEU A 62 7.06 -4.63 -6.70
N MET A 63 7.69 -3.77 -7.49
CA MET A 63 8.43 -4.18 -8.69
C MET A 63 9.62 -5.09 -8.35
N ILE A 64 10.36 -4.79 -7.27
CA ILE A 64 11.50 -5.61 -6.83
C ILE A 64 11.03 -6.99 -6.37
N ILE A 65 9.94 -7.04 -5.60
CA ILE A 65 9.33 -8.29 -5.12
C ILE A 65 8.78 -9.10 -6.32
N PHE A 66 8.17 -8.43 -7.30
CA PHE A 66 7.67 -9.09 -8.52
C PHE A 66 8.80 -9.77 -9.30
N LEU A 67 9.92 -9.09 -9.52
CA LEU A 67 11.09 -9.67 -10.19
C LEU A 67 11.59 -10.92 -9.44
N TYR A 68 11.76 -10.83 -8.12
CA TYR A 68 12.23 -11.95 -7.31
C TYR A 68 11.30 -13.17 -7.42
N ILE A 69 9.99 -12.99 -7.25
CA ILE A 69 9.03 -14.09 -7.23
C ILE A 69 8.85 -14.70 -8.63
N SER A 70 8.80 -13.87 -9.67
CA SER A 70 8.71 -14.35 -11.06
C SER A 70 9.89 -15.25 -11.45
N SER A 71 11.05 -15.07 -10.82
CA SER A 71 12.24 -15.90 -11.06
C SER A 71 12.23 -17.25 -10.34
N ILE A 72 11.33 -17.46 -9.36
CA ILE A 72 11.36 -18.62 -8.44
C ILE A 72 10.20 -19.59 -8.66
N ALA A 73 9.01 -19.13 -9.08
CA ALA A 73 7.82 -19.98 -9.10
C ALA A 73 7.10 -20.00 -10.47
N PHE A 74 6.78 -21.21 -10.93
CA PHE A 74 5.89 -21.44 -12.07
C PHE A 74 4.45 -21.00 -11.75
N ASN A 75 3.80 -20.39 -12.73
CA ASN A 75 2.50 -19.72 -12.61
C ASN A 75 1.33 -20.72 -12.60
N GLU A 76 1.06 -21.39 -11.49
CA GLU A 76 -0.15 -22.22 -11.36
C GLU A 76 -1.36 -21.38 -10.96
N ILE A 77 -2.21 -21.09 -11.94
CA ILE A 77 -3.47 -20.37 -11.74
C ILE A 77 -4.48 -21.33 -11.11
N ASN A 78 -4.57 -21.31 -9.78
CA ASN A 78 -5.59 -22.09 -9.10
C ASN A 78 -6.99 -21.46 -9.32
N ILE A 79 -7.92 -22.22 -9.93
CA ILE A 79 -9.26 -21.77 -10.34
C ILE A 79 -10.24 -21.76 -9.16
N ASN A 80 -10.04 -22.64 -8.17
CA ASN A 80 -10.96 -22.80 -7.03
C ASN A 80 -11.07 -21.57 -6.11
N SER A 81 -10.10 -20.64 -6.15
CA SER A 81 -10.18 -19.41 -5.36
C SER A 81 -11.19 -18.41 -5.92
N ILE A 82 -11.52 -18.47 -7.22
CA ILE A 82 -12.39 -17.51 -7.91
C ILE A 82 -13.82 -17.55 -7.37
N ASN A 83 -14.33 -18.72 -7.00
CA ASN A 83 -15.69 -18.85 -6.47
C ASN A 83 -15.83 -18.22 -5.07
N LYS A 84 -14.78 -18.27 -4.24
CA LYS A 84 -14.79 -17.64 -2.91
C LYS A 84 -14.76 -16.11 -2.99
N ILE A 85 -13.97 -15.60 -3.93
CA ILE A 85 -13.86 -14.18 -4.27
C ILE A 85 -15.22 -13.63 -4.70
N PHE A 86 -15.94 -14.36 -5.58
CA PHE A 86 -17.24 -13.93 -6.07
C PHE A 86 -18.31 -13.86 -4.97
N MET A 87 -18.33 -14.82 -4.04
CA MET A 87 -19.23 -14.79 -2.87
C MET A 87 -18.94 -13.60 -1.95
N LEU A 88 -17.67 -13.27 -1.74
CA LEU A 88 -17.27 -12.13 -0.92
C LEU A 88 -17.67 -10.78 -1.54
N MET A 89 -17.53 -10.66 -2.85
CA MET A 89 -18.01 -9.49 -3.61
C MET A 89 -19.51 -9.27 -3.44
N LEU A 90 -20.32 -10.34 -3.51
CA LEU A 90 -21.78 -10.26 -3.35
C LEU A 90 -22.18 -9.79 -1.95
N ILE A 91 -21.53 -10.30 -0.90
CA ILE A 91 -21.82 -9.91 0.50
C ILE A 91 -21.58 -8.41 0.70
N ILE A 92 -20.50 -7.87 0.14
CA ILE A 92 -20.15 -6.46 0.33
C ILE A 92 -21.03 -5.54 -0.51
N MET A 93 -21.45 -5.98 -1.71
CA MET A 93 -22.47 -5.25 -2.47
C MET A 93 -23.80 -5.18 -1.69
N MET A 94 -24.19 -6.27 -1.02
CA MET A 94 -25.36 -6.24 -0.14
C MET A 94 -25.19 -5.24 1.01
N ILE A 95 -24.03 -5.25 1.69
CA ILE A 95 -23.74 -4.30 2.77
C ILE A 95 -23.80 -2.84 2.28
N TYR A 96 -23.36 -2.56 1.05
CA TYR A 96 -23.44 -1.21 0.47
C TYR A 96 -24.89 -0.75 0.25
N TYR A 97 -25.75 -1.63 -0.27
CA TYR A 97 -27.15 -1.31 -0.50
C TYR A 97 -27.95 -1.17 0.79
N PHE A 98 -27.61 -1.93 1.84
CA PHE A 98 -28.35 -1.92 3.10
C PHE A 98 -28.05 -0.72 4.01
N ASN A 99 -26.98 0.05 3.78
CA ASN A 99 -26.61 1.15 4.68
C ASN A 99 -26.26 2.46 3.94
N PRO A 100 -27.26 3.23 3.45
CA PRO A 100 -27.00 4.57 2.91
C PRO A 100 -26.48 5.56 3.98
N LEU A 101 -26.78 5.28 5.25
CA LEU A 101 -26.63 6.22 6.38
C LEU A 101 -25.38 6.01 7.24
N MET A 102 -24.61 4.94 7.07
CA MET A 102 -23.54 4.66 8.02
C MET A 102 -22.26 5.44 7.66
N LEU A 103 -22.04 6.50 8.44
CA LEU A 103 -20.75 6.99 8.97
C LEU A 103 -19.94 8.09 8.26
N MET A 104 -20.48 8.84 7.30
CA MET A 104 -19.63 9.85 6.62
C MET A 104 -20.35 11.11 6.10
N GLU A 105 -21.43 11.57 6.74
CA GLU A 105 -22.04 12.87 6.41
C GLU A 105 -21.30 14.07 7.05
N ASN A 106 -20.35 13.83 7.95
CA ASN A 106 -19.71 14.90 8.73
C ASN A 106 -18.34 15.39 8.23
N PHE A 107 -17.82 14.93 7.09
CA PHE A 107 -16.62 15.54 6.51
C PHE A 107 -16.98 16.76 5.65
N LYS A 108 -17.70 17.72 6.24
CA LYS A 108 -17.60 19.11 5.79
C LYS A 108 -16.27 19.63 6.31
N PHE A 109 -15.18 19.31 5.61
CA PHE A 109 -13.93 20.01 5.79
C PHE A 109 -14.16 21.46 5.40
N ASN A 110 -14.35 22.32 6.40
CA ASN A 110 -14.46 23.75 6.20
C ASN A 110 -13.09 24.24 5.74
N ASN A 111 -12.96 24.46 4.44
CA ASN A 111 -11.70 24.76 3.76
C ASN A 111 -11.32 26.24 3.92
N ASN A 112 -11.12 26.70 5.16
CA ASN A 112 -10.75 28.10 5.43
C ASN A 112 -9.24 28.34 5.60
N TYR A 113 -8.40 27.30 5.52
CA TYR A 113 -6.95 27.48 5.50
C TYR A 113 -6.46 27.42 4.06
N LEU A 114 -6.39 28.59 3.42
CA LEU A 114 -5.88 28.82 2.07
C LEU A 114 -4.35 28.90 2.01
N PHE A 115 -3.69 28.85 3.16
CA PHE A 115 -2.23 28.90 3.27
C PHE A 115 -1.78 27.91 4.35
N GLU A 116 -0.63 27.27 4.10
CA GLU A 116 0.16 26.38 4.99
C GLU A 116 0.29 24.90 4.59
N ASP A 117 0.05 24.58 3.33
CA ASP A 117 0.26 23.22 2.81
C ASP A 117 1.74 22.76 2.81
N ASN A 118 2.69 23.68 2.59
CA ASN A 118 4.14 23.40 2.70
C ASN A 118 4.69 23.61 4.12
N PHE A 119 3.90 24.21 5.02
CA PHE A 119 4.36 24.50 6.38
C PHE A 119 4.54 23.20 7.17
N TYR A 120 3.66 22.21 6.97
CA TYR A 120 3.78 20.90 7.62
C TYR A 120 5.10 20.20 7.28
N LEU A 121 5.54 20.24 6.02
CA LEU A 121 6.79 19.65 5.58
C LEU A 121 7.99 20.39 6.15
N MET A 122 7.96 21.73 6.09
CA MET A 122 9.04 22.56 6.64
C MET A 122 9.15 22.39 8.16
N ASN A 123 8.01 22.23 8.85
CA ASN A 123 7.95 22.02 10.29
C ASN A 123 8.57 20.68 10.73
N MET A 124 8.73 19.70 9.83
CA MET A 124 9.46 18.47 10.16
C MET A 124 10.96 18.73 10.35
N PHE A 125 11.53 19.67 9.60
CA PHE A 125 12.95 20.03 9.68
C PHE A 125 13.27 21.06 10.77
N ASN A 126 12.24 21.74 11.27
CA ASN A 126 12.40 22.71 12.36
C ASN A 126 12.46 22.00 13.73
N MET A 127 13.15 22.61 14.69
CA MET A 127 13.10 22.15 16.08
C MET A 127 11.70 22.34 16.67
N PRO A 128 11.17 21.39 17.46
CA PRO A 128 11.82 20.17 18.01
C PRO A 128 11.71 18.91 17.14
N ASN A 129 10.94 18.94 16.05
CA ASN A 129 10.60 17.75 15.26
C ASN A 129 11.78 17.15 14.48
N ASN A 130 12.83 17.92 14.23
CA ASN A 130 14.04 17.44 13.54
C ASN A 130 14.69 16.21 14.23
N LEU A 131 14.47 16.01 15.54
CA LEU A 131 14.89 14.79 16.25
C LEU A 131 14.32 13.51 15.62
N MET A 132 13.06 13.53 15.17
CA MET A 132 12.47 12.38 14.48
C MET A 132 13.17 12.11 13.15
N ILE A 133 13.57 13.15 12.41
CA ILE A 133 14.33 12.99 11.15
C ILE A 133 15.66 12.32 11.43
N TYR A 134 16.44 12.80 12.40
CA TYR A 134 17.71 12.16 12.77
C TYR A 134 17.53 10.70 13.18
N PHE A 135 16.46 10.38 13.92
CA PHE A 135 16.17 9.00 14.30
C PHE A 135 15.88 8.12 13.07
N THR A 136 15.06 8.59 12.12
CA THR A 136 14.78 7.85 10.87
C THR A 136 16.02 7.63 10.02
N LEU A 137 16.91 8.62 9.92
CA LEU A 137 18.19 8.51 9.21
C LEU A 137 19.10 7.44 9.82
N MET A 138 19.19 7.40 11.16
CA MET A 138 19.96 6.38 11.86
C MET A 138 19.40 4.97 11.63
N ILE A 139 18.07 4.79 11.65
CA ILE A 139 17.44 3.49 11.34
C ILE A 139 17.81 3.04 9.93
N LEU A 140 17.65 3.91 8.92
CA LEU A 140 17.98 3.58 7.53
C LEU A 140 19.46 3.22 7.36
N PHE A 141 20.36 3.92 8.07
CA PHE A 141 21.79 3.64 8.06
C PHE A 141 22.12 2.26 8.66
N ILE A 142 21.56 1.94 9.82
CA ILE A 142 21.75 0.63 10.47
C ILE A 142 21.20 -0.49 9.57
N MET A 143 20.03 -0.29 8.94
CA MET A 143 19.46 -1.25 8.01
C MET A 143 20.39 -1.53 6.82
N LEU A 144 21.04 -0.51 6.25
CA LEU A 144 22.02 -0.70 5.17
C LEU A 144 23.21 -1.56 5.61
N ILE A 145 23.78 -1.31 6.80
CA ILE A 145 24.89 -2.10 7.34
C ILE A 145 24.46 -3.56 7.53
N LEU A 146 23.28 -3.78 8.12
CA LEU A 146 22.72 -5.12 8.32
C LEU A 146 22.52 -5.87 7.00
N ILE A 147 22.02 -5.20 5.96
CA ILE A 147 21.86 -5.80 4.62
C ILE A 147 23.21 -6.20 4.04
N ILE A 148 24.24 -5.33 4.12
CA ILE A 148 25.59 -5.65 3.63
C ILE A 148 26.18 -6.85 4.38
N TRP A 149 25.95 -6.94 5.69
CA TRP A 149 26.40 -8.06 6.50
C TRP A 149 25.68 -9.37 6.14
N MET A 150 24.36 -9.31 5.95
CA MET A 150 23.54 -10.43 5.46
C MET A 150 24.00 -10.93 4.09
N LEU A 151 24.35 -10.03 3.16
CA LEU A 151 24.83 -10.39 1.83
C LEU A 151 26.21 -11.07 1.84
N LYS A 152 27.08 -10.74 2.81
CA LYS A 152 28.41 -11.37 2.95
C LYS A 152 28.33 -12.83 3.40
N LEU A 153 27.20 -13.28 3.95
CA LEU A 153 27.05 -14.64 4.50
C LEU A 153 26.77 -15.73 3.45
N ASN A 154 26.60 -15.39 2.17
CA ASN A 154 26.30 -16.39 1.14
C ASN A 154 27.55 -16.86 0.37
N LYS A 155 28.08 -18.01 0.78
CA LYS A 155 28.93 -18.86 -0.07
C LYS A 155 28.06 -19.51 -1.16
N GLY A 156 28.16 -18.98 -2.38
CA GLY A 156 27.88 -19.71 -3.63
C GLY A 156 26.42 -19.68 -4.13
N PRO A 157 26.21 -19.66 -5.46
CA PRO A 157 24.92 -19.39 -6.07
C PRO A 157 23.96 -20.57 -5.96
N ILE A 158 22.67 -20.23 -5.83
CA ILE A 158 21.52 -21.09 -6.14
C ILE A 158 21.50 -21.31 -7.67
N ARG A 159 22.55 -21.94 -8.22
CA ARG A 159 22.47 -22.67 -9.49
C ARG A 159 22.40 -24.13 -9.09
N GLN A 160 21.30 -24.78 -9.48
CA GLN A 160 21.26 -26.24 -9.53
C GLN A 160 22.51 -26.70 -10.29
N LYS A 161 23.37 -27.47 -9.62
CA LYS A 161 24.25 -28.38 -10.33
C LYS A 161 23.32 -29.40 -10.99
N ASN A 162 23.49 -29.53 -12.30
CA ASN A 162 22.78 -30.41 -13.24
C ASN A 162 22.17 -31.67 -12.61
#